data_AF-A0A2G9MUG0-F1
#
_entry.id   AF-A0A2G9MUG0-F1
#
_cell.length_a   1.000
_cell.length_b   1.000
_cell.length_c   1.000
_cell.angle_alpha   90.00
_cell.angle_beta   90.00
_cell.angle_gamma   90.00
#
_symmetry.space_group_name_H-M   'P 1'
#
loop_
_entity.id
_entity.type
_entity.pdbx_description
1 polymer ?
#
loop_
_entity_poly.entity_id
_entity_poly.type
_entity_poly.pdbx_seq_one_letter_code
_entity_poly.pdbx_strand_id
1 'polypeptide(L)' 'KEKAEETCHSTAKQAAMLGKNAKVKNLILTHFSARYKDETRHLEEAEQIHDSVMTAKDFLEIEIK' A
#
# COMPACT_ATOMS: atom_id res chain seq x y z
N LYS A 1 0.17 -13.88 6.84
CA LYS A 1 0.22 -12.88 7.93
C LYS A 1 1.56 -12.93 8.68
N GLU A 2 2.14 -14.11 8.94
CA GLU A 2 3.32 -14.26 9.82
C GLU A 2 4.62 -13.52 9.42
N LYS A 3 5.01 -13.43 8.14
CA LYS A 3 6.34 -12.88 7.79
C LYS A 3 6.51 -11.36 7.94
N ALA A 4 5.43 -10.58 7.89
CA ALA A 4 5.52 -9.12 7.98
C ALA A 4 5.82 -8.67 9.41
N GLU A 5 5.18 -9.31 10.38
CA GLU A 5 5.41 -9.07 11.81
C GLU A 5 6.82 -9.52 12.24
N GLU A 6 7.32 -10.63 11.71
CA GLU A 6 8.68 -11.12 11.98
C GLU A 6 9.79 -10.22 11.37
N THR A 7 9.46 -9.44 10.33
CA THR A 7 10.43 -8.58 9.64
C THR A 7 10.22 -7.10 9.94
N CYS A 8 9.34 -6.74 10.89
CA CYS A 8 8.97 -5.35 11.20
C CYS A 8 8.44 -4.56 9.98
N HIS A 9 7.79 -5.23 9.02
CA HIS A 9 7.18 -4.59 7.85
C HIS A 9 5.67 -4.43 8.03
N SER A 10 5.13 -3.36 7.43
CA SER A 10 3.68 -3.17 7.34
C SER A 10 3.10 -3.98 6.19
N THR A 11 1.93 -4.59 6.41
CA THR A 11 1.12 -5.16 5.31
C THR A 11 0.34 -4.07 4.58
N ALA A 12 -0.04 -4.30 3.33
CA ALA A 12 -0.86 -3.37 2.54
C ALA A 12 -2.16 -2.98 3.26
N LYS A 13 -2.81 -3.95 3.94
CA LYS A 13 -4.00 -3.71 4.77
C LYS A 13 -3.72 -2.78 5.95
N GLN A 14 -2.59 -2.94 6.64
CA GLN A 14 -2.23 -2.07 7.75
C GLN A 14 -1.95 -0.63 7.28
N ALA A 15 -1.23 -0.49 6.16
CA ALA A 15 -1.02 0.83 5.54
C ALA A 15 -2.35 1.47 5.13
N ALA A 16 -3.28 0.70 4.57
CA ALA A 16 -4.61 1.16 4.20
C ALA A 16 -5.46 1.60 5.39
N MET A 17 -5.46 0.81 6.47
CA MET A 17 -6.14 1.20 7.71
C MET A 17 -5.56 2.47 8.30
N LEU A 18 -4.23 2.61 8.28
CA LEU A 18 -3.56 3.81 8.78
C LEU A 18 -3.96 5.04 7.97
N GLY A 19 -3.91 4.96 6.63
CA GLY A 19 -4.35 6.04 5.75
C GLY A 19 -5.80 6.43 5.98
N LYS A 20 -6.68 5.44 6.13
CA LYS A 20 -8.12 5.66 6.37
C LYS A 20 -8.35 6.37 7.70
N ASN A 21 -7.68 5.92 8.75
CA ASN A 21 -7.78 6.52 10.09
C ASN A 21 -7.20 7.94 10.12
N ALA A 22 -6.12 8.18 9.36
CA ALA A 22 -5.53 9.50 9.16
C ALA A 22 -6.34 10.41 8.23
N LYS A 23 -7.42 9.90 7.61
CA LYS A 23 -8.28 10.62 6.65
C LYS A 23 -7.51 11.24 5.49
N VAL A 24 -6.49 10.53 4.99
CA VAL A 24 -5.75 10.98 3.81
C VAL A 24 -6.64 10.92 2.57
N LYS A 25 -6.39 11.81 1.59
CA LYS A 25 -7.13 11.78 0.33
C LYS A 25 -6.64 10.66 -0.59
N ASN A 26 -5.33 10.47 -0.66
CA ASN A 26 -4.68 9.48 -1.52
C ASN A 26 -3.66 8.71 -0.68
N LEU A 27 -3.68 7.39 -0.76
CA LEU A 27 -2.69 6.51 -0.16
C LEU A 27 -1.82 5.90 -1.26
N ILE A 28 -0.50 6.06 -1.15
CA ILE A 28 0.44 5.49 -2.11
C ILE A 28 1.24 4.40 -1.40
N LEU A 29 1.09 3.16 -1.84
CA LEU A 29 1.85 2.02 -1.36
C LEU A 29 3.17 1.94 -2.13
N THR A 30 4.28 1.90 -1.42
CA THR A 30 5.62 1.82 -2.00
C THR A 30 6.46 0.77 -1.26
N HIS A 31 7.67 0.49 -1.76
CA HIS A 31 8.62 -0.45 -1.18
C HIS A 31 8.09 -1.90 -1.12
N PHE A 32 7.69 -2.42 -2.28
CA PHE A 32 7.29 -3.81 -2.41
C PHE A 32 8.49 -4.75 -2.31
N SER A 33 8.30 -5.90 -1.65
CA SER A 33 9.33 -6.94 -1.65
C SER A 33 9.56 -7.44 -3.08
N ALA A 34 10.81 -7.42 -3.56
CA ALA A 34 11.23 -7.87 -4.89
C ALA A 34 10.84 -9.33 -5.24
N ARG A 35 10.33 -10.07 -4.24
CA ARG A 35 9.83 -11.44 -4.36
C ARG A 35 8.43 -11.52 -4.98
N TYR A 36 7.66 -10.44 -4.93
CA TYR A 36 6.31 -10.37 -5.49
C TYR A 36 6.34 -9.48 -6.74
N LYS A 37 6.14 -10.09 -7.90
CA LYS A 37 5.95 -9.37 -9.17
C LYS A 37 4.56 -8.73 -9.29
N ASP A 38 3.60 -9.20 -8.48
CA ASP A 38 2.20 -8.79 -8.53
C ASP A 38 1.85 -7.93 -7.31
N GLU A 39 2.05 -6.62 -7.47
CA GLU A 39 1.52 -5.58 -6.56
C GLU A 39 -0.02 -5.49 -6.59
N THR A 40 -0.66 -6.09 -7.60
CA THR A 40 -2.11 -6.15 -7.80
C THR A 40 -2.84 -6.66 -6.56
N ARG A 41 -2.32 -7.72 -5.92
CA ARG A 41 -2.93 -8.27 -4.69
C ARG A 41 -2.86 -7.28 -3.52
N HIS A 42 -1.81 -6.48 -3.45
CA HIS A 42 -1.64 -5.48 -2.40
C HIS A 42 -2.55 -4.27 -2.62
N LEU A 43 -2.76 -3.89 -3.89
CA LEU A 43 -3.73 -2.87 -4.26
C LEU A 43 -5.15 -3.30 -3.85
N GLU A 44 -5.61 -4.47 -4.29
CA GLU A 44 -6.96 -4.99 -3.96
C GLU A 44 -7.19 -5.06 -2.44
N GLU A 45 -6.20 -5.53 -1.69
CA GLU A 45 -6.28 -5.62 -0.23
C GLU A 45 -6.39 -4.25 0.45
N ALA A 46 -5.75 -3.23 -0.11
CA ALA A 46 -5.77 -1.88 0.42
C ALA A 46 -7.01 -1.10 -0.03
N GLU A 47 -7.47 -1.29 -1.27
CA GLU A 47 -8.71 -0.72 -1.82
C GLU A 47 -9.95 -1.17 -1.05
N GLN A 48 -9.95 -2.39 -0.52
CA GLN A 48 -11.03 -2.86 0.38
C GLN A 48 -11.17 -2.03 1.67
N ILE A 49 -10.13 -1.28 2.04
CA ILE A 49 -10.08 -0.51 3.28
C ILE A 49 -10.15 0.98 2.99
N HIS A 50 -9.42 1.46 1.98
CA HIS A 50 -9.31 2.87 1.61
C HIS A 50 -9.68 3.04 0.13
N ASP A 51 -10.58 3.97 -0.18
CA ASP A 51 -11.14 4.07 -1.55
C ASP A 51 -10.13 4.62 -2.58
N SER A 52 -9.17 5.45 -2.14
CA SER A 52 -8.12 6.02 -3.01
C SER A 52 -6.75 5.46 -2.65
N VAL A 53 -6.38 4.34 -3.27
CA VAL A 53 -5.08 3.68 -3.09
C VAL A 53 -4.37 3.56 -4.44
N MET A 54 -3.06 3.75 -4.44
CA MET A 54 -2.23 3.60 -5.62
C MET A 54 -0.96 2.82 -5.28
N THR A 55 -0.49 1.95 -6.18
CA THR A 55 0.80 1.28 -6.04
C THR A 55 1.88 2.08 -6.76
N ALA A 56 2.98 2.37 -6.07
CA ALA A 56 4.12 3.05 -6.64
C ALA A 56 4.89 2.10 -7.56
N LYS A 57 5.14 2.56 -8.79
CA LYS A 57 5.99 1.87 -9.77
C LYS A 57 7.25 2.68 -10.00
N ASP A 58 8.30 2.01 -10.46
CA ASP A 58 9.52 2.71 -10.88
C ASP A 58 9.16 3.77 -11.94
N PHE A 59 9.63 5.01 -11.72
CA PHE A 59 9.31 6.20 -12.51
C PHE A 59 7.83 6.67 -12.46
N LEU A 60 7.05 6.24 -11.46
CA LEU A 60 5.73 6.81 -11.25
C LEU A 60 5.84 8.27 -10.77
N GLU A 61 5.28 9.18 -11.55
CA GLU A 61 5.11 10.59 -11.16
C GLU A 61 3.68 10.83 -10.67
N ILE A 62 3.55 11.52 -9.54
CA ILE A 62 2.25 11.85 -8.95
C ILE A 62 2.22 13.35 -8.72
N GLU A 63 1.23 14.00 -9.33
CA GLU A 63 0.96 15.42 -9.12
C GLU A 63 0.11 15.59 -7.85
N ILE A 64 0.65 16.29 -6.86
CA ILE A 64 -0.10 16.65 -5.65
C ILE A 64 -0.77 18.00 -5.90
N LYS A 65 -2.11 18.01 -5.89
CA LYS A 65 -2.94 19.21 -6.02
C LYS A 65 -3.40 19.75 -4.66
#